data_AF-A0A2G6ZPL7-F1
#
_entry.id   AF-A0A2G6ZPL7-F1
#
_cell.length_a   1.000
_cell.length_b   1.000
_cell.length_c   1.000
_cell.angle_alpha   90.00
_cell.angle_beta   90.00
_cell.angle_gamma   90.00
#
_symmetry.space_group_name_H-M   'P 1'
#
loop_
_entity.id
_entity.type
_entity.pdbx_description
1 polymer ?
#
loop_
_entity_poly.entity_id
_entity_poly.type
_entity_poly.pdbx_seq_one_letter_code
_entity_poly.pdbx_strand_id
1 'polypeptide(L)'
;MKNREPRPLNLEKLAVVAVIFLIIGIWLGAWWWVATPSAFIKTLTSQPLADTFSSVNALFAGLACAGVLVTIYLQMRELAVTADDLKKTAEANTATARAISDTASANGEMAKASLKVAILADERSVLDLFQVYCSQYFQEVKNSSMSVLIPCAASKEYFDFVVSRFFVAEQLSLPPSCWERVSKVTYSKSYEEFIIQEQNHRYKLDELINFFTILTGRENAREIILRCDFSYSWWRPLFWMIASQQERRFIENPRVRVYATPLYFIEVVKKLDEIYGFQPFSSDVEMWDFIINHPKIKSYHLDPLHGSDLSRSFA
;
A
#
# COMPACT_ATOMS: atom_id res chain seq x y z
N MET A 1 5.91 50.28 -37.23
CA MET A 1 4.65 50.88 -36.74
C MET A 1 4.27 50.18 -35.44
N LYS A 2 4.34 50.88 -34.29
CA LYS A 2 3.86 50.35 -33.00
C LYS A 2 2.81 51.32 -32.48
N ASN A 3 1.54 50.98 -32.71
CA ASN A 3 0.39 51.75 -32.24
C ASN A 3 0.45 51.86 -30.72
N ARG A 4 0.60 53.09 -30.22
CA ARG A 4 0.39 53.41 -28.81
C ARG A 4 -1.10 53.67 -28.63
N GLU A 5 -1.79 52.75 -27.97
CA GLU A 5 -3.17 52.97 -27.53
C GLU A 5 -3.23 54.18 -26.56
N PRO A 6 -4.24 55.04 -26.69
CA PRO A 6 -4.41 56.19 -25.81
C PRO A 6 -4.77 55.72 -24.40
N ARG A 7 -3.98 56.09 -23.39
CA ARG A 7 -4.27 55.79 -21.97
C ARG A 7 -5.61 56.44 -21.60
N PRO A 8 -6.49 55.71 -20.88
CA PRO A 8 -7.76 56.28 -20.42
C PRO A 8 -7.46 57.45 -19.49
N LEU A 9 -8.10 58.58 -19.78
CA LEU A 9 -7.99 59.81 -19.01
C LEU A 9 -8.44 59.51 -17.57
N ASN A 10 -7.53 59.60 -16.60
CA ASN A 10 -7.88 59.37 -15.19
C ASN A 10 -8.76 60.52 -14.70
N LEU A 11 -10.08 60.31 -14.71
CA LEU A 11 -11.10 61.30 -14.37
C LEU A 11 -10.87 61.90 -12.97
N GLU A 12 -10.38 61.09 -12.03
CA GLU A 12 -9.98 61.53 -10.68
C GLU A 12 -8.81 62.52 -10.70
N LYS A 13 -7.78 62.24 -11.51
CA LYS A 13 -6.63 63.15 -11.65
C LYS A 13 -7.03 64.44 -12.35
N LEU A 14 -7.94 64.35 -13.33
CA LEU A 14 -8.48 65.53 -14.02
C LEU A 14 -9.31 66.40 -13.06
N ALA A 15 -10.12 65.79 -12.18
CA ALA A 15 -10.92 66.49 -11.19
C ALA A 15 -10.04 67.21 -10.16
N VAL A 16 -8.98 66.57 -9.66
CA VAL A 16 -8.02 67.21 -8.74
C VAL A 16 -7.35 68.41 -9.39
N VAL A 17 -6.88 68.26 -10.63
CA VAL A 17 -6.27 69.37 -11.39
C VAL A 17 -7.28 70.50 -11.61
N ALA A 18 -8.53 70.20 -11.97
CA ALA A 18 -9.58 71.18 -12.16
C ALA A 18 -9.90 71.96 -10.88
N VAL A 19 -9.96 71.29 -9.73
CA VAL A 19 -10.17 71.94 -8.42
C VAL A 19 -9.01 72.86 -8.06
N ILE A 20 -7.76 72.46 -8.32
CA ILE A 20 -6.58 73.32 -8.09
C ILE A 20 -6.65 74.58 -8.97
N PHE A 21 -6.96 74.44 -10.25
CA PHE A 21 -7.12 75.59 -11.15
C PHE A 21 -8.29 76.49 -10.75
N LEU A 22 -9.38 75.91 -10.22
CA LEU A 22 -10.52 76.66 -9.70
C LEU A 22 -10.14 77.45 -8.45
N ILE A 23 -9.37 76.87 -7.53
CA ILE A 23 -8.87 77.58 -6.34
C ILE A 23 -7.95 78.74 -6.75
N ILE A 24 -6.98 78.48 -7.64
CA ILE A 24 -6.07 79.52 -8.16
C ILE A 24 -6.85 80.61 -8.91
N GLY A 25 -7.84 80.22 -9.70
CA GLY A 25 -8.70 81.13 -10.46
C GLY A 25 -9.56 82.02 -9.55
N ILE A 26 -10.16 81.46 -8.49
CA ILE A 26 -10.90 82.24 -7.48
C ILE A 26 -9.95 83.20 -6.76
N TRP A 27 -8.74 82.76 -6.43
CA TRP A 27 -7.75 83.60 -5.75
C TRP A 27 -7.27 84.78 -6.61
N LEU A 28 -6.93 84.52 -7.87
CA LEU A 28 -6.55 85.55 -8.85
C LEU A 28 -7.73 86.49 -9.19
N GLY A 29 -8.94 85.93 -9.31
CA GLY A 29 -10.16 86.69 -9.57
C GLY A 29 -10.51 87.62 -8.41
N ALA A 30 -10.38 87.16 -7.17
CA ALA A 30 -10.57 87.99 -5.98
C ALA A 30 -9.51 89.13 -5.92
N TRP A 31 -8.26 88.83 -6.25
CA TRP A 31 -7.19 89.84 -6.33
C TRP A 31 -7.45 90.90 -7.40
N TRP A 32 -7.88 90.47 -8.60
CA TRP A 32 -8.24 91.37 -9.70
C TRP A 32 -9.42 92.26 -9.33
N TRP A 33 -10.50 91.68 -8.80
CA TRP A 33 -11.72 92.39 -8.42
C TRP A 33 -11.47 93.52 -7.41
N VAL A 34 -10.42 93.39 -6.60
CA VAL A 34 -10.03 94.41 -5.61
C VAL A 34 -9.06 95.46 -6.16
N ALA A 35 -8.18 95.08 -7.08
CA ALA A 35 -7.28 96.04 -7.73
C ALA A 35 -8.03 97.06 -8.61
N THR A 36 -9.23 96.72 -9.10
CA THR A 36 -10.11 97.61 -9.85
C THR A 36 -11.47 97.80 -9.16
N PRO A 37 -11.58 98.69 -8.16
CA PRO A 37 -12.84 98.91 -7.46
C PRO A 37 -13.86 99.54 -8.41
N SER A 38 -14.83 98.75 -8.86
CA SER A 38 -15.96 99.24 -9.64
C SER A 38 -16.86 100.13 -8.77
N ALA A 39 -17.45 101.17 -9.39
CA ALA A 39 -18.30 102.15 -8.69
C ALA A 39 -19.50 101.52 -7.93
N PHE A 40 -19.85 100.27 -8.26
CA PHE A 40 -20.93 99.50 -7.67
C PHE A 40 -20.69 99.06 -6.22
N ILE A 41 -19.42 98.82 -5.81
CA ILE A 41 -19.12 98.37 -4.43
C ILE A 41 -19.14 99.53 -3.44
N LYS A 42 -18.68 100.73 -3.86
CA LYS A 42 -18.69 101.94 -3.03
C LYS A 42 -20.10 102.37 -2.60
N THR A 43 -21.14 101.97 -3.34
CA THR A 43 -22.55 102.24 -3.00
C THR A 43 -23.20 101.17 -2.13
N LEU A 44 -22.60 99.98 -2.01
CA LEU A 44 -23.21 98.81 -1.32
C LEU A 44 -22.60 98.51 0.05
N THR A 45 -21.38 98.97 0.35
CA THR A 45 -20.82 98.86 1.71
C THR A 45 -19.79 99.94 2.01
N SER A 46 -19.75 100.41 3.25
CA SER A 46 -18.79 101.41 3.76
C SER A 46 -17.64 100.78 4.57
N GLN A 47 -17.59 99.46 4.68
CA GLN A 47 -16.53 98.75 5.42
C GLN A 47 -15.22 98.64 4.61
N PRO A 48 -14.05 98.61 5.30
CA PRO A 48 -12.76 98.46 4.64
C PRO A 48 -12.67 97.15 3.85
N LEU A 49 -12.22 97.21 2.59
CA LEU A 49 -12.01 96.06 1.70
C LEU A 49 -11.16 94.92 2.31
N ALA A 50 -10.34 95.23 3.32
CA ALA A 50 -9.55 94.26 4.08
C ALA A 50 -10.41 93.28 4.91
N ASP A 51 -11.56 93.72 5.44
CA ASP A 51 -12.42 92.88 6.29
C ASP A 51 -13.17 91.82 5.47
N THR A 52 -13.53 92.13 4.23
CA THR A 52 -14.18 91.19 3.30
C THR A 52 -13.22 90.10 2.81
N PHE A 53 -11.92 90.40 2.66
CA PHE A 53 -10.91 89.37 2.38
C PHE A 53 -10.64 88.49 3.60
N SER A 54 -10.63 89.09 4.79
CA SER A 54 -10.46 88.36 6.04
C SER A 54 -11.57 87.32 6.21
N SER A 55 -12.83 87.68 5.91
CA SER A 55 -13.96 86.75 5.98
C SER A 55 -13.92 85.63 4.91
N VAL A 56 -13.48 85.92 3.69
CA VAL A 56 -13.28 84.91 2.64
C VAL A 56 -12.13 83.95 3.00
N ASN A 57 -11.00 84.45 3.49
CA ASN A 57 -9.89 83.61 3.95
C ASN A 57 -10.29 82.76 5.16
N ALA A 58 -11.10 83.30 6.08
CA ALA A 58 -11.66 82.54 7.19
C ALA A 58 -12.60 81.42 6.70
N LEU A 59 -13.42 81.67 5.67
CA LEU A 59 -14.27 80.66 5.06
C LEU A 59 -13.44 79.55 4.39
N PHE A 60 -12.38 79.90 3.66
CA PHE A 60 -11.47 78.92 3.06
C PHE A 60 -10.74 78.08 4.11
N ALA A 61 -10.26 78.71 5.19
CA ALA A 61 -9.65 78.00 6.32
C ALA A 61 -10.65 77.06 7.01
N GLY A 62 -11.90 77.50 7.17
CA GLY A 62 -13.00 76.68 7.68
C GLY A 62 -13.33 75.48 6.79
N LEU A 63 -13.39 75.67 5.47
CA LEU A 63 -13.63 74.60 4.49
C LEU A 63 -12.46 73.61 4.42
N ALA A 64 -11.22 74.08 4.50
CA ALA A 64 -10.04 73.22 4.58
C ALA A 64 -10.04 72.38 5.88
N CYS A 65 -10.38 73.00 7.01
CA CYS A 65 -10.57 72.30 8.28
C CYS A 65 -11.69 71.25 8.20
N ALA A 66 -12.83 71.58 7.58
CA ALA A 66 -13.91 70.64 7.35
C ALA A 66 -13.48 69.45 6.46
N GLY A 67 -12.68 69.69 5.43
CA GLY A 67 -12.09 68.63 4.60
C GLY A 67 -11.22 67.66 5.41
N VAL A 68 -10.36 68.19 6.29
CA VAL A 68 -9.53 67.37 7.19
C VAL A 68 -10.41 66.53 8.14
N LEU A 69 -11.42 67.13 8.76
CA LEU A 69 -12.36 66.41 9.64
C LEU A 69 -13.08 65.27 8.92
N VAL A 70 -13.50 65.49 7.66
CA VAL A 70 -14.11 64.44 6.83
C VAL A 70 -13.11 63.31 6.54
N THR A 71 -11.85 63.63 6.23
CA THR A 71 -10.84 62.59 6.00
C THR A 71 -10.54 61.76 7.25
N ILE A 72 -10.43 62.40 8.42
CA ILE A 72 -10.26 61.70 9.71
C ILE A 72 -11.46 60.78 9.97
N TYR A 73 -12.69 61.26 9.74
CA TYR A 73 -13.90 60.45 9.90
C TYR A 73 -13.91 59.22 8.98
N LEU A 74 -13.55 59.39 7.71
CA LEU A 74 -13.47 58.26 6.76
C LEU A 74 -12.39 57.25 7.16
N GLN A 75 -11.20 57.72 7.56
CA GLN A 75 -10.11 56.86 8.04
C GLN A 75 -10.50 56.09 9.31
N MET A 76 -11.17 56.74 10.26
CA MET A 76 -11.68 56.07 11.47
C MET A 76 -12.68 54.97 11.12
N ARG A 77 -13.56 55.22 10.14
CA ARG A 77 -14.53 54.22 9.67
C ARG A 77 -13.85 53.04 8.97
N GLU A 78 -12.85 53.28 8.13
CA GLU A 78 -12.07 52.21 7.47
C GLU A 78 -11.31 51.34 8.48
N LEU A 79 -10.69 51.97 9.49
CA LEU A 79 -10.02 51.26 10.58
C LEU A 79 -10.99 50.39 11.38
N ALA A 80 -12.20 50.90 11.67
CA ALA A 80 -13.22 50.14 12.38
C ALA A 80 -13.69 48.92 11.58
N VAL A 81 -13.87 49.06 10.26
CA VAL A 81 -14.23 47.93 9.37
C VAL A 81 -13.10 46.91 9.31
N THR A 82 -11.85 47.36 9.16
CA THR A 82 -10.67 46.48 9.10
C THR A 82 -10.48 45.70 10.41
N ALA A 83 -10.74 46.35 11.56
CA ALA A 83 -10.69 45.70 12.87
C ALA A 83 -11.75 44.60 13.01
N ASP A 84 -12.97 44.83 12.50
CA ASP A 84 -14.04 43.83 12.51
C ASP A 84 -13.72 42.63 11.59
N ASP A 85 -13.17 42.88 10.41
CA ASP A 85 -12.76 41.81 9.48
C ASP A 85 -11.61 40.96 10.04
N LEU A 86 -10.62 41.59 10.68
CA LEU A 86 -9.55 40.88 11.38
C LEU A 86 -10.09 40.01 12.52
N LYS A 87 -11.06 40.53 13.28
CA LYS A 87 -11.71 39.78 14.35
C LYS A 87 -12.45 38.55 13.81
N LYS A 88 -13.25 38.71 12.75
CA LYS A 88 -13.95 37.59 12.09
C LYS A 88 -12.97 36.54 11.53
N THR A 89 -11.85 36.99 10.96
CA THR A 89 -10.81 36.09 10.43
C THR A 89 -10.11 35.33 11.56
N ALA A 90 -9.82 35.98 12.68
CA ALA A 90 -9.25 35.32 13.86
C ALA A 90 -10.21 34.27 14.44
N GLU A 91 -11.50 34.60 14.57
CA GLU A 91 -12.52 33.66 15.02
C GLU A 91 -12.64 32.46 14.07
N ALA A 92 -12.69 32.69 12.75
CA ALA A 92 -12.70 31.63 11.75
C ALA A 92 -11.46 30.72 11.85
N ASN A 93 -10.27 31.31 11.96
CA ASN A 93 -9.02 30.55 12.11
C ASN A 93 -9.00 29.69 13.39
N THR A 94 -9.51 30.21 14.51
CA THR A 94 -9.61 29.42 15.75
C THR A 94 -10.60 28.26 15.63
N ALA A 95 -11.73 28.46 14.95
CA ALA A 95 -12.69 27.41 14.67
C ALA A 95 -12.09 26.35 13.73
N THR A 96 -11.36 26.75 12.69
CA THR A 96 -10.64 25.84 11.79
C THR A 96 -9.57 25.05 12.53
N ALA A 97 -8.77 25.69 13.40
CA ALA A 97 -7.74 25.01 14.19
C ALA A 97 -8.35 23.95 15.12
N ARG A 98 -9.49 24.24 15.75
CA ARG A 98 -10.24 23.27 16.55
C ARG A 98 -10.75 22.11 15.70
N ALA A 99 -11.39 22.39 14.56
CA ALA A 99 -11.87 21.35 13.65
C ALA A 99 -10.75 20.45 13.13
N ILE A 100 -9.57 21.01 12.82
CA ILE A 100 -8.37 20.24 12.43
C ILE A 100 -7.90 19.35 13.58
N SER A 101 -7.84 19.90 14.81
CA SER A 101 -7.45 19.14 16.01
C SER A 101 -8.40 17.97 16.28
N ASP A 102 -9.71 18.21 16.20
CA ASP A 102 -10.74 17.18 16.41
C ASP A 102 -10.65 16.09 15.33
N THR A 103 -10.43 16.50 14.08
CA THR A 103 -10.22 15.56 12.96
C THR A 103 -8.95 14.74 13.13
N ALA A 104 -7.85 15.34 13.61
CA ALA A 104 -6.61 14.63 13.88
C ALA A 104 -6.77 13.60 15.01
N SER A 105 -7.52 13.95 16.07
CA SER A 105 -7.84 13.00 17.14
C SER A 105 -8.68 11.83 16.63
N ALA A 106 -9.74 12.12 15.86
CA ALA A 106 -10.60 11.09 15.27
C ALA A 106 -9.81 10.16 14.33
N ASN A 107 -8.95 10.70 13.47
CA ASN A 107 -8.08 9.89 12.60
C ASN A 107 -7.12 9.01 13.41
N GLY A 108 -6.60 9.51 14.53
CA GLY A 108 -5.77 8.73 15.46
C GLY A 108 -6.53 7.56 16.09
N GLU A 109 -7.78 7.76 16.48
CA GLU A 109 -8.65 6.69 16.99
C GLU A 109 -9.01 5.67 15.92
N MET A 110 -9.33 6.12 14.70
CA MET A 110 -9.60 5.23 13.56
C MET A 110 -8.39 4.37 13.22
N ALA A 111 -7.18 4.93 13.20
CA ALA A 111 -5.95 4.16 12.96
C ALA A 111 -5.74 3.06 14.01
N LYS A 112 -6.00 3.35 15.29
CA LYS A 112 -5.94 2.34 16.37
C LYS A 112 -6.99 1.25 16.20
N ALA A 113 -8.22 1.62 15.84
CA ALA A 113 -9.30 0.67 15.58
C ALA A 113 -8.98 -0.23 14.38
N SER A 114 -8.49 0.34 13.27
CA SER A 114 -8.05 -0.40 12.08
C SER A 114 -6.93 -1.39 12.41
N LEU A 115 -5.94 -0.99 13.23
CA LEU A 115 -4.89 -1.91 13.69
C LEU A 115 -5.47 -3.08 14.50
N LYS A 116 -6.40 -2.80 15.42
CA LYS A 116 -7.07 -3.85 16.21
C LYS A 116 -7.88 -4.80 15.33
N VAL A 117 -8.57 -4.29 14.31
CA VAL A 117 -9.31 -5.11 13.35
C VAL A 117 -8.37 -6.00 12.53
N ALA A 118 -7.21 -5.48 12.11
CA ALA A 118 -6.20 -6.27 11.41
C ALA A 118 -5.67 -7.43 12.27
N ILE A 119 -5.35 -7.17 13.54
CA ILE A 119 -4.91 -8.21 14.49
C ILE A 119 -5.99 -9.29 14.69
N LEU A 120 -7.25 -8.88 14.87
CA LEU A 120 -8.36 -9.83 15.03
C LEU A 120 -8.59 -10.66 13.76
N ALA A 121 -8.40 -10.06 12.57
CA ALA A 121 -8.48 -10.78 11.31
C ALA A 121 -7.37 -11.83 11.18
N ASP A 122 -6.15 -11.52 11.62
CA ASP A 122 -5.04 -12.47 11.66
C ASP A 122 -5.32 -13.62 12.63
N GLU A 123 -5.78 -13.34 13.85
CA GLU A 123 -6.17 -14.36 14.84
C GLU A 123 -7.26 -15.28 14.31
N ARG A 124 -8.29 -14.70 13.66
CA ARG A 124 -9.35 -15.47 13.01
C ARG A 124 -8.79 -16.36 11.91
N SER A 125 -7.84 -15.86 11.11
CA SER A 125 -7.23 -16.65 10.03
C SER A 125 -6.42 -17.84 10.56
N VAL A 126 -5.77 -17.70 11.72
CA VAL A 126 -5.07 -18.81 12.40
C VAL A 126 -6.07 -19.83 12.93
N LEU A 127 -7.16 -19.37 13.55
CA LEU A 127 -8.22 -20.26 14.04
C LEU A 127 -8.88 -21.04 12.90
N ASP A 128 -9.24 -20.36 11.82
CA ASP A 128 -9.85 -20.98 10.64
C ASP A 128 -8.90 -22.01 10.01
N LEU A 129 -7.59 -21.69 9.91
CA LEU A 129 -6.59 -22.64 9.43
C LEU A 129 -6.48 -23.86 10.35
N PHE A 130 -6.46 -23.65 11.66
CA PHE A 130 -6.42 -24.74 12.63
C PHE A 130 -7.66 -25.64 12.53
N GLN A 131 -8.85 -25.05 12.35
CA GLN A 131 -10.08 -25.80 12.12
C GLN A 131 -10.03 -26.61 10.83
N VAL A 132 -9.54 -26.02 9.73
CA VAL A 132 -9.33 -26.74 8.46
C VAL A 132 -8.35 -27.88 8.65
N TYR A 133 -7.21 -27.63 9.29
CA TYR A 133 -6.19 -28.65 9.54
C TYR A 133 -6.73 -29.82 10.36
N CYS A 134 -7.52 -29.53 11.40
CA CYS A 134 -8.14 -30.53 12.26
C CYS A 134 -9.41 -31.16 11.68
N SER A 135 -9.91 -30.67 10.53
CA SER A 135 -11.12 -31.20 9.91
C SER A 135 -10.93 -32.65 9.45
N GLN A 136 -12.03 -33.41 9.47
CA GLN A 136 -12.02 -34.80 8.98
C GLN A 136 -11.51 -34.89 7.54
N TYR A 137 -11.92 -33.96 6.69
CA TYR A 137 -11.46 -33.86 5.31
C TYR A 137 -9.94 -33.73 5.22
N PHE A 138 -9.33 -32.80 5.96
CA PHE A 138 -7.89 -32.59 5.86
C PHE A 138 -7.09 -33.72 6.52
N GLN A 139 -7.63 -34.38 7.54
CA GLN A 139 -7.01 -35.61 8.05
C GLN A 139 -7.02 -36.74 7.00
N GLU A 140 -8.08 -36.86 6.19
CA GLU A 140 -8.11 -37.79 5.05
C GLU A 140 -7.07 -37.42 3.99
N VAL A 141 -6.90 -36.12 3.69
CA VAL A 141 -5.84 -35.62 2.79
C VAL A 141 -4.46 -36.06 3.30
N LYS A 142 -4.17 -35.84 4.59
CA LYS A 142 -2.90 -36.24 5.21
C LYS A 142 -2.67 -37.74 5.15
N ASN A 143 -3.67 -38.53 5.54
CA ASN A 143 -3.56 -39.99 5.57
C ASN A 143 -3.35 -40.56 4.17
N SER A 144 -4.12 -40.08 3.19
CA SER A 144 -3.99 -40.47 1.79
C SER A 144 -2.64 -40.08 1.21
N SER A 145 -2.15 -38.86 1.52
CA SER A 145 -0.82 -38.42 1.10
C SER A 145 0.29 -39.30 1.68
N MET A 146 0.17 -39.71 2.95
CA MET A 146 1.12 -40.66 3.57
C MET A 146 1.06 -42.04 2.91
N SER A 147 -0.12 -42.51 2.49
CA SER A 147 -0.29 -43.74 1.71
C SER A 147 0.36 -43.69 0.33
N VAL A 148 0.83 -42.52 -0.13
CA VAL A 148 1.67 -42.37 -1.33
C VAL A 148 3.13 -42.15 -0.95
N LEU A 149 3.41 -41.21 -0.06
CA LEU A 149 4.78 -40.79 0.28
C LEU A 149 5.59 -41.90 0.97
N ILE A 150 4.96 -42.70 1.83
CA ILE A 150 5.66 -43.81 2.51
C ILE A 150 6.07 -44.89 1.50
N PRO A 151 5.18 -45.41 0.62
CA PRO A 151 5.57 -46.28 -0.48
C PRO A 151 6.63 -45.67 -1.42
N CYS A 152 6.60 -44.35 -1.64
CA CYS A 152 7.64 -43.65 -2.41
C CYS A 152 9.04 -43.77 -1.77
N ALA A 153 9.15 -43.78 -0.45
CA ALA A 153 10.42 -44.05 0.22
C ALA A 153 10.79 -45.54 0.12
N ALA A 154 9.80 -46.42 0.20
CA ALA A 154 10.03 -47.86 0.18
C ALA A 154 10.42 -48.39 -1.21
N SER A 155 10.05 -47.74 -2.31
CA SER A 155 10.30 -48.22 -3.67
C SER A 155 10.67 -47.09 -4.64
N LYS A 156 11.88 -47.16 -5.22
CA LYS A 156 12.36 -46.19 -6.21
C LYS A 156 11.52 -46.21 -7.49
N GLU A 157 11.10 -47.38 -7.93
CA GLU A 157 10.26 -47.54 -9.13
C GLU A 157 8.89 -46.89 -8.95
N TYR A 158 8.24 -47.11 -7.80
CA TYR A 158 6.96 -46.46 -7.48
C TYR A 158 7.13 -44.94 -7.35
N PHE A 159 8.22 -44.49 -6.72
CA PHE A 159 8.53 -43.08 -6.60
C PHE A 159 8.70 -42.37 -7.96
N ASP A 160 9.43 -42.98 -8.89
CA ASP A 160 9.58 -42.43 -10.24
C ASP A 160 8.25 -42.39 -10.99
N PHE A 161 7.43 -43.42 -10.81
CA PHE A 161 6.06 -43.43 -11.30
C PHE A 161 5.27 -42.24 -10.75
N VAL A 162 5.20 -42.05 -9.42
CA VAL A 162 4.46 -40.94 -8.79
C VAL A 162 4.98 -39.59 -9.29
N VAL A 163 6.30 -39.40 -9.33
CA VAL A 163 6.89 -38.14 -9.79
C VAL A 163 6.55 -37.86 -11.25
N SER A 164 6.53 -38.89 -12.10
CA SER A 164 6.14 -38.74 -13.50
C SER A 164 4.70 -38.26 -13.66
N ARG A 165 3.81 -38.53 -12.69
CA ARG A 165 2.40 -38.12 -12.75
C ARG A 165 2.15 -36.65 -12.45
N PHE A 166 3.13 -35.92 -11.89
CA PHE A 166 3.04 -34.45 -11.79
C PHE A 166 3.23 -33.75 -13.14
N PHE A 167 3.67 -34.47 -14.16
CA PHE A 167 3.90 -33.93 -15.50
C PHE A 167 2.91 -34.52 -16.49
N VAL A 168 2.48 -33.71 -17.46
CA VAL A 168 1.57 -34.15 -18.53
C VAL A 168 2.28 -34.98 -19.60
N ALA A 169 3.60 -34.84 -19.73
CA ALA A 169 4.42 -35.54 -20.72
C ALA A 169 5.29 -36.62 -20.06
N GLU A 170 5.61 -37.67 -20.82
CA GLU A 170 6.50 -38.77 -20.39
C GLU A 170 6.03 -39.45 -19.08
N GLN A 171 4.73 -39.71 -18.91
CA GLN A 171 4.21 -40.41 -17.73
C GLN A 171 4.60 -41.89 -17.76
N LEU A 172 5.09 -42.42 -16.64
CA LEU A 172 5.47 -43.83 -16.50
C LEU A 172 4.26 -44.69 -16.12
N SER A 173 4.23 -45.95 -16.55
CA SER A 173 3.27 -46.94 -16.05
C SER A 173 3.66 -47.39 -14.64
N LEU A 174 2.67 -47.81 -13.84
CA LEU A 174 2.92 -48.38 -12.52
C LEU A 174 3.55 -49.78 -12.68
N PRO A 175 4.81 -50.00 -12.27
CA PRO A 175 5.48 -51.26 -12.51
C PRO A 175 5.07 -52.32 -11.47
N PRO A 176 4.62 -53.53 -11.87
CA PRO A 176 4.23 -54.57 -10.92
C PRO A 176 5.35 -55.02 -9.96
N SER A 177 6.61 -54.86 -10.38
CA SER A 177 7.80 -55.14 -9.57
C SER A 177 7.88 -54.29 -8.30
N CYS A 178 7.28 -53.09 -8.27
CA CYS A 178 7.29 -52.26 -7.08
C CYS A 178 6.52 -52.88 -5.91
N TRP A 179 5.57 -53.78 -6.19
CA TRP A 179 4.68 -54.37 -5.18
C TRP A 179 5.43 -55.12 -4.08
N GLU A 180 6.54 -55.79 -4.40
CA GLU A 180 7.35 -56.52 -3.41
C GLU A 180 7.81 -55.61 -2.26
N ARG A 181 8.14 -54.35 -2.58
CA ARG A 181 8.58 -53.35 -1.60
C ARG A 181 7.40 -52.57 -1.02
N VAL A 182 6.46 -52.15 -1.87
CA VAL A 182 5.27 -51.39 -1.45
C VAL A 182 4.40 -52.15 -0.46
N SER A 183 4.20 -53.46 -0.66
CA SER A 183 3.42 -54.33 0.23
C SER A 183 3.90 -54.38 1.68
N LYS A 184 5.17 -54.01 1.94
CA LYS A 184 5.76 -53.98 3.29
C LYS A 184 5.33 -52.76 4.10
N VAL A 185 4.82 -51.71 3.45
CA VAL A 185 4.53 -50.42 4.09
C VAL A 185 3.13 -49.87 3.80
N THR A 186 2.43 -50.41 2.80
CA THR A 186 1.06 -50.00 2.47
C THR A 186 0.03 -50.73 3.35
N TYR A 187 -1.18 -50.17 3.43
CA TYR A 187 -2.33 -50.80 4.05
C TYR A 187 -3.13 -51.70 3.09
N SER A 188 -2.89 -51.60 1.78
CA SER A 188 -3.57 -52.41 0.77
C SER A 188 -3.17 -53.89 0.89
N LYS A 189 -4.15 -54.80 0.78
CA LYS A 189 -3.94 -56.24 0.99
C LYS A 189 -3.43 -56.94 -0.27
N SER A 190 -3.68 -56.38 -1.45
CA SER A 190 -3.22 -56.91 -2.73
C SER A 190 -2.79 -55.79 -3.67
N TYR A 191 -2.07 -56.16 -4.73
CA TYR A 191 -1.63 -55.23 -5.76
C TYR A 191 -2.81 -54.60 -6.51
N GLU A 192 -3.87 -55.38 -6.75
CA GLU A 192 -5.09 -54.93 -7.39
C GLU A 192 -5.83 -53.89 -6.54
N GLU A 193 -5.92 -54.11 -5.22
CA GLU A 193 -6.48 -53.14 -4.29
C GLU A 193 -5.64 -51.85 -4.28
N PHE A 194 -4.31 -52.00 -4.26
CA PHE A 194 -3.39 -50.87 -4.29
C PHE A 194 -3.58 -50.01 -5.54
N ILE A 195 -3.64 -50.62 -6.73
CA ILE A 195 -3.87 -49.89 -8.00
C ILE A 195 -5.13 -49.04 -7.95
N ILE A 196 -6.23 -49.59 -7.43
CA ILE A 196 -7.52 -48.89 -7.37
C ILE A 196 -7.44 -47.67 -6.44
N GLN A 197 -6.73 -47.81 -5.32
CA GLN A 197 -6.61 -46.74 -4.32
C GLN A 197 -5.52 -45.71 -4.67
N GLU A 198 -4.48 -46.12 -5.40
CA GLU A 198 -3.28 -45.32 -5.70
C GLU A 198 -3.65 -43.95 -6.28
N GLN A 199 -4.48 -43.95 -7.33
CA GLN A 199 -4.85 -42.73 -8.02
C GLN A 199 -5.61 -41.76 -7.11
N ASN A 200 -6.53 -42.28 -6.30
CA ASN A 200 -7.31 -41.48 -5.36
C ASN A 200 -6.40 -40.87 -4.28
N HIS A 201 -5.47 -41.64 -3.74
CA HIS A 201 -4.52 -41.15 -2.75
C HIS A 201 -3.57 -40.11 -3.35
N ARG A 202 -3.13 -40.30 -4.59
CA ARG A 202 -2.25 -39.35 -5.27
C ARG A 202 -2.91 -38.00 -5.54
N TYR A 203 -4.20 -37.96 -5.86
CA TYR A 203 -4.93 -36.69 -5.93
C TYR A 203 -4.98 -35.96 -4.59
N LYS A 204 -5.04 -36.69 -3.46
CA LYS A 204 -4.92 -36.07 -2.14
C LYS A 204 -3.50 -35.56 -1.85
N LEU A 205 -2.46 -36.19 -2.39
CA LEU A 205 -1.11 -35.63 -2.35
C LEU A 205 -1.02 -34.31 -3.11
N ASP A 206 -1.66 -34.19 -4.27
CA ASP A 206 -1.73 -32.92 -5.01
C ASP A 206 -2.43 -31.83 -4.19
N GLU A 207 -3.54 -32.16 -3.51
CA GLU A 207 -4.22 -31.25 -2.59
C GLU A 207 -3.32 -30.80 -1.43
N LEU A 208 -2.52 -31.72 -0.85
CA LEU A 208 -1.57 -31.40 0.22
C LEU A 208 -0.47 -30.45 -0.26
N ILE A 209 0.10 -30.71 -1.44
CA ILE A 209 1.13 -29.84 -2.04
C ILE A 209 0.54 -28.45 -2.33
N ASN A 210 -0.66 -28.37 -2.89
CA ASN A 210 -1.36 -27.11 -3.15
C ASN A 210 -1.67 -26.35 -1.85
N PHE A 211 -2.09 -27.06 -0.79
CA PHE A 211 -2.30 -26.47 0.52
C PHE A 211 -1.03 -25.77 1.04
N PHE A 212 0.12 -26.45 1.03
CA PHE A 212 1.38 -25.84 1.46
C PHE A 212 1.86 -24.74 0.51
N THR A 213 1.57 -24.85 -0.78
CA THR A 213 1.90 -23.80 -1.77
C THR A 213 1.13 -22.51 -1.47
N ILE A 214 -0.18 -22.61 -1.26
CA ILE A 214 -1.02 -21.46 -0.89
C ILE A 214 -0.60 -20.90 0.47
N LEU A 215 -0.38 -21.77 1.45
CA LEU A 215 -0.06 -21.39 2.82
C LEU A 215 1.28 -20.62 2.89
N THR A 216 2.31 -21.13 2.21
CA THR A 216 3.62 -20.47 2.14
C THR A 216 3.61 -19.22 1.26
N GLY A 217 2.65 -19.08 0.34
CA GLY A 217 2.48 -17.88 -0.49
C GLY A 217 1.93 -16.65 0.25
N ARG A 218 1.41 -16.79 1.47
CA ARG A 218 0.83 -15.68 2.25
C ARG A 218 1.91 -14.75 2.81
N GLU A 219 1.61 -13.45 2.91
CA GLU A 219 2.52 -12.45 3.49
C GLU A 219 2.88 -12.76 4.96
N ASN A 220 1.90 -13.20 5.75
CA ASN A 220 2.05 -13.58 7.16
C ASN A 220 2.26 -15.09 7.38
N ALA A 221 2.69 -15.83 6.35
CA ALA A 221 2.83 -17.30 6.38
C ALA A 221 3.66 -17.80 7.58
N ARG A 222 4.76 -17.12 7.91
CA ARG A 222 5.65 -17.51 9.02
C ARG A 222 4.92 -17.54 10.35
N GLU A 223 4.18 -16.48 10.68
CA GLU A 223 3.46 -16.37 11.95
C GLU A 223 2.33 -17.39 12.05
N ILE A 224 1.60 -17.58 10.95
CA ILE A 224 0.49 -18.54 10.88
C ILE A 224 1.00 -19.98 11.04
N ILE A 225 2.03 -20.37 10.27
CA ILE A 225 2.58 -21.73 10.30
C ILE A 225 3.21 -22.04 11.65
N LEU A 226 3.93 -21.10 12.28
CA LEU A 226 4.53 -21.36 13.60
C LEU A 226 3.50 -21.53 14.71
N ARG A 227 2.31 -20.91 14.58
CA ARG A 227 1.20 -21.09 15.52
C ARG A 227 0.43 -22.39 15.27
N CYS A 228 0.43 -22.90 14.04
CA CYS A 228 -0.17 -24.18 13.68
C CYS A 228 0.93 -25.21 13.37
N ASP A 229 1.45 -25.92 14.38
CA ASP A 229 2.48 -26.95 14.13
C ASP A 229 1.94 -28.08 13.24
N PHE A 230 2.41 -28.13 11.99
CA PHE A 230 2.06 -29.18 11.01
C PHE A 230 2.93 -30.43 11.16
N SER A 231 3.74 -30.53 12.22
CA SER A 231 4.72 -31.58 12.45
C SER A 231 5.70 -31.70 11.28
N TYR A 232 6.18 -30.57 10.77
CA TYR A 232 6.94 -30.50 9.52
C TYR A 232 8.16 -31.42 9.48
N SER A 233 8.84 -31.65 10.61
CA SER A 233 9.96 -32.62 10.69
C SER A 233 9.60 -34.03 10.20
N TRP A 234 8.33 -34.43 10.26
CA TRP A 234 7.87 -35.73 9.74
C TRP A 234 7.72 -35.72 8.21
N TRP A 235 7.29 -34.58 7.65
CA TRP A 235 7.08 -34.39 6.22
C TRP A 235 8.36 -34.02 5.48
N ARG A 236 9.25 -33.28 6.14
CA ARG A 236 10.48 -32.70 5.60
C ARG A 236 11.26 -33.65 4.68
N PRO A 237 11.69 -34.86 5.12
CA PRO A 237 12.45 -35.75 4.24
C PRO A 237 11.66 -36.19 3.00
N LEU A 238 10.37 -36.49 3.15
CA LEU A 238 9.51 -36.96 2.06
C LEU A 238 9.22 -35.83 1.05
N PHE A 239 9.03 -34.61 1.52
CA PHE A 239 8.83 -33.43 0.69
C PHE A 239 10.07 -33.10 -0.12
N TRP A 240 11.25 -33.10 0.53
CA TRP A 240 12.52 -32.91 -0.14
C TRP A 240 12.78 -33.98 -1.21
N MET A 241 12.48 -35.26 -0.92
CA MET A 241 12.59 -36.34 -1.92
C MET A 241 11.77 -35.99 -3.18
N ILE A 242 10.47 -35.75 -3.04
CA ILE A 242 9.57 -35.46 -4.18
C ILE A 242 10.02 -34.20 -4.92
N ALA A 243 10.30 -33.11 -4.20
CA ALA A 243 10.66 -31.83 -4.80
C ALA A 243 11.97 -31.91 -5.61
N SER A 244 13.01 -32.53 -5.06
CA SER A 244 14.29 -32.74 -5.76
C SER A 244 14.10 -33.64 -7.00
N GLN A 245 13.31 -34.72 -6.90
CA GLN A 245 13.09 -35.60 -8.05
C GLN A 245 12.23 -34.96 -9.14
N GLN A 246 11.26 -34.10 -8.79
CA GLN A 246 10.54 -33.28 -9.77
C GLN A 246 11.50 -32.39 -10.55
N GLU A 247 12.43 -31.72 -9.86
CA GLU A 247 13.44 -30.85 -10.48
C GLU A 247 14.38 -31.63 -11.40
N ARG A 248 14.92 -32.77 -10.93
CA ARG A 248 15.75 -33.66 -11.74
C ARG A 248 15.02 -34.12 -13.01
N ARG A 249 13.79 -34.63 -12.87
CA ARG A 249 12.99 -35.08 -14.00
C ARG A 249 12.73 -33.96 -15.00
N PHE A 250 12.43 -32.76 -14.52
CA PHE A 250 12.26 -31.58 -15.38
C PHE A 250 13.55 -31.24 -16.14
N ILE A 251 14.70 -31.25 -15.49
CA ILE A 251 15.99 -30.94 -16.12
C ILE A 251 16.37 -31.99 -17.18
N GLU A 252 16.23 -33.28 -16.83
CA GLU A 252 16.66 -34.42 -17.65
C GLU A 252 15.78 -34.68 -18.87
N ASN A 253 14.52 -34.24 -18.86
CA ASN A 253 13.54 -34.56 -19.92
C ASN A 253 13.13 -33.31 -20.70
N PRO A 254 13.72 -33.05 -21.89
CA PRO A 254 13.39 -31.88 -22.69
C PRO A 254 11.90 -31.76 -23.03
N ARG A 255 11.22 -32.89 -23.29
CA ARG A 255 9.77 -32.91 -23.57
C ARG A 255 8.92 -32.51 -22.37
N VAL A 256 9.33 -32.89 -21.16
CA VAL A 256 8.65 -32.47 -19.93
C VAL A 256 8.69 -30.96 -19.80
N ARG A 257 9.85 -30.33 -20.05
CA ARG A 257 10.00 -28.85 -19.94
C ARG A 257 9.09 -28.06 -20.88
N VAL A 258 8.77 -28.61 -22.05
CA VAL A 258 7.88 -27.94 -23.02
C VAL A 258 6.47 -27.74 -22.47
N TYR A 259 6.00 -28.67 -21.63
CA TYR A 259 4.62 -28.70 -21.16
C TYR A 259 4.47 -28.51 -19.64
N ALA A 260 5.58 -28.40 -18.91
CA ALA A 260 5.57 -28.25 -17.46
C ALA A 260 5.35 -26.78 -17.05
N THR A 261 4.60 -26.60 -15.96
CA THR A 261 4.56 -25.32 -15.25
C THR A 261 5.84 -25.13 -14.42
N PRO A 262 6.12 -23.90 -13.92
CA PRO A 262 7.22 -23.71 -12.99
C PRO A 262 7.10 -24.64 -11.78
N LEU A 263 8.24 -25.15 -11.32
CA LEU A 263 8.32 -26.08 -10.19
C LEU A 263 8.24 -25.29 -8.88
N TYR A 264 7.03 -25.04 -8.40
CA TYR A 264 6.85 -24.29 -7.16
C TYR A 264 7.19 -25.09 -5.91
N PHE A 265 7.09 -26.42 -5.95
CA PHE A 265 7.17 -27.22 -4.73
C PHE A 265 8.55 -27.17 -4.07
N ILE A 266 9.65 -27.11 -4.83
CA ILE A 266 11.00 -26.97 -4.27
C ILE A 266 11.14 -25.66 -3.47
N GLU A 267 10.59 -24.56 -3.98
CA GLU A 267 10.60 -23.26 -3.28
C GLU A 267 9.70 -23.27 -2.04
N VAL A 268 8.56 -23.97 -2.11
CA VAL A 268 7.68 -24.20 -0.95
C VAL A 268 8.43 -24.95 0.15
N VAL A 269 9.17 -26.01 -0.19
CA VAL A 269 9.93 -26.79 0.78
C VAL A 269 11.07 -25.98 1.40
N LYS A 270 11.82 -25.20 0.61
CA LYS A 270 12.85 -24.28 1.13
C LYS A 270 12.24 -23.26 2.11
N LYS A 271 11.11 -22.67 1.76
CA LYS A 271 10.42 -21.69 2.62
C LYS A 271 9.89 -22.34 3.91
N LEU A 272 9.41 -23.58 3.84
CA LEU A 272 9.04 -24.33 5.05
C LEU A 272 10.25 -24.59 5.95
N ASP A 273 11.39 -25.00 5.38
CA ASP A 273 12.64 -25.14 6.15
C ASP A 273 12.98 -23.85 6.90
N GLU A 274 13.00 -22.71 6.21
CA GLU A 274 13.27 -21.40 6.82
C GLU A 274 12.28 -21.03 7.93
N ILE A 275 10.99 -21.27 7.71
CA ILE A 275 9.94 -20.94 8.69
C ILE A 275 10.11 -21.78 9.97
N TYR A 276 10.40 -23.07 9.83
CA TYR A 276 10.61 -23.98 10.96
C TYR A 276 12.03 -23.89 11.56
N GLY A 277 12.88 -23.02 11.04
CA GLY A 277 14.23 -22.78 11.56
C GLY A 277 15.28 -23.81 11.10
N PHE A 278 14.97 -24.59 10.07
CA PHE A 278 15.95 -25.42 9.38
C PHE A 278 16.69 -24.61 8.31
N GLN A 279 17.90 -25.04 7.98
CA GLN A 279 18.60 -24.57 6.79
C GLN A 279 18.17 -25.45 5.60
N PRO A 280 17.69 -24.85 4.49
CA PRO A 280 17.49 -25.60 3.26
C PRO A 280 18.78 -26.29 2.81
N PHE A 281 18.67 -27.49 2.26
CA PHE A 281 19.85 -28.23 1.81
C PHE A 281 20.58 -27.50 0.68
N SER A 282 21.90 -27.46 0.78
CA SER A 282 22.77 -26.79 -0.19
C SER A 282 23.11 -27.68 -1.40
N SER A 283 22.96 -28.99 -1.26
CA SER A 283 23.24 -29.98 -2.30
C SER A 283 22.39 -31.24 -2.14
N ASP A 284 22.22 -32.00 -3.23
CA ASP A 284 21.54 -33.30 -3.18
C ASP A 284 22.26 -34.28 -2.24
N VAL A 285 23.59 -34.23 -2.15
CA VAL A 285 24.37 -35.14 -1.29
C VAL A 285 24.01 -34.93 0.18
N GLU A 286 23.98 -33.67 0.62
CA GLU A 286 23.59 -33.31 1.99
C GLU A 286 22.14 -33.73 2.29
N MET A 287 21.23 -33.48 1.35
CA MET A 287 19.82 -33.87 1.46
C MET A 287 19.68 -35.40 1.62
N TRP A 288 20.37 -36.18 0.79
CA TRP A 288 20.26 -37.65 0.83
C TRP A 288 20.95 -38.26 2.05
N ASP A 289 22.07 -37.70 2.52
CA ASP A 289 22.68 -38.11 3.79
C ASP A 289 21.70 -37.92 4.96
N PHE A 290 21.01 -36.78 5.01
CA PHE A 290 19.95 -36.55 5.98
C PHE A 290 18.81 -37.57 5.84
N ILE A 291 18.28 -37.80 4.63
CA ILE A 291 17.14 -38.70 4.37
C ILE A 291 17.47 -40.14 4.77
N ILE A 292 18.63 -40.67 4.35
CA ILE A 292 19.06 -42.05 4.63
C ILE A 292 19.23 -42.26 6.13
N ASN A 293 19.73 -41.25 6.84
CA ASN A 293 19.93 -41.32 8.28
C ASN A 293 18.68 -41.01 9.11
N HIS A 294 17.62 -40.48 8.50
CA HIS A 294 16.40 -40.07 9.20
C HIS A 294 15.65 -41.27 9.83
N PRO A 295 15.39 -41.27 11.16
CA PRO A 295 14.82 -42.43 11.86
C PRO A 295 13.49 -42.92 11.30
N LYS A 296 12.59 -42.01 10.88
CA LYS A 296 11.30 -42.39 10.29
C LYS A 296 11.46 -42.97 8.89
N ILE A 297 12.39 -42.46 8.08
CA ILE A 297 12.61 -42.99 6.74
C ILE A 297 13.18 -44.41 6.81
N LYS A 298 14.08 -44.67 7.77
CA LYS A 298 14.56 -46.03 8.06
C LYS A 298 13.42 -46.99 8.40
N SER A 299 12.41 -46.54 9.15
CA SER A 299 11.22 -47.36 9.46
C SER A 299 10.32 -47.65 8.25
N TYR A 300 10.47 -46.91 7.16
CA TYR A 300 9.71 -47.12 5.91
C TYR A 300 10.42 -48.04 4.92
N HIS A 301 11.46 -48.77 5.35
CA HIS A 301 12.20 -49.70 4.48
C HIS A 301 12.74 -49.03 3.21
N LEU A 302 13.43 -47.88 3.38
CA LEU A 302 14.02 -47.10 2.29
C LEU A 302 14.67 -48.01 1.22
N ASP A 303 14.28 -47.80 -0.04
CA ASP A 303 14.89 -48.50 -1.18
C ASP A 303 16.37 -48.12 -1.33
N PRO A 304 17.32 -49.08 -1.30
CA PRO A 304 18.74 -48.78 -1.56
C PRO A 304 19.01 -48.17 -2.94
N LEU A 305 18.07 -48.30 -3.89
CA LEU A 305 18.15 -47.62 -5.19
C LEU A 305 17.91 -46.11 -5.08
N HIS A 306 17.37 -45.61 -3.97
CA HIS A 306 17.35 -44.17 -3.73
C HIS A 306 18.77 -43.64 -3.51
N GLY A 307 19.14 -42.60 -4.25
CA GLY A 307 20.47 -41.98 -4.16
C GLY A 307 21.58 -42.75 -4.90
N SER A 308 21.29 -43.87 -5.58
CA SER A 308 22.31 -44.61 -6.35
C SER A 308 22.96 -43.76 -7.45
N ASP A 309 22.21 -42.81 -8.02
CA ASP A 309 22.71 -41.94 -9.10
C ASP A 309 23.67 -40.84 -8.61
N LEU A 310 23.70 -40.56 -7.31
CA LEU A 310 24.65 -39.58 -6.71
C LEU A 310 26.07 -40.12 -6.63
N SER A 311 26.21 -41.45 -6.61
CA SER A 311 27.52 -42.10 -6.68
C SER A 311 28.17 -42.01 -8.07
N ARG A 312 27.38 -41.69 -9.11
CA ARG A 312 27.85 -41.61 -10.50
C ARG A 312 28.30 -40.22 -10.94
N SER A 313 28.03 -39.17 -10.16
CA SER A 313 28.53 -37.81 -10.46
C SER A 313 29.97 -37.56 -9.97
N PHE A 314 30.62 -38.57 -9.38
CA PHE A 314 31.99 -38.50 -8.85
C PHE A 314 32.90 -39.63 -9.39
N ALA A 315 32.49 -40.30 -10.48
CA ALA A 315 33.31 -41.26 -11.21
C ALA A 315 33.60 -40.74 -12.63
#